data_AF-A0A2D0KAX8-F1
#
_entry.id   AF-A0A2D0KAX8-F1
#
_cell.length_a   1.000
_cell.length_b   1.000
_cell.length_c   1.000
_cell.angle_alpha   90.00
_cell.angle_beta   90.00
_cell.angle_gamma   90.00
#
_symmetry.space_group_name_H-M   'P 1'
#
loop_
_entity.id
_entity.type
_entity.pdbx_description
1 polymer ?
#
loop_
_entity_poly.entity_id
_entity_poly.type
_entity_poly.pdbx_seq_one_letter_code
_entity_poly.pdbx_strand_id
1 'polypeptide(L)'
;MNRIKTADAVIGRWPEIFNYYQLPPVTGKRHFKGKCPICERKGSFRIDDREGRGTFICTCNAGDGWKLLTLTQGKEYKTLADEIDLLLGIQSDKRSTVKKETNITGFRNRVTACYANLSHLRGTQGEAYLRNRGIHVLPADNVKYCAEQPVRNGTLQAIWALATDSKGLACYLHRTYLDGDRKANITPQKKLDAMQEENYRTCPISGYSSVSGGFHTGDCRRD
;
A
#
# COMPACT_ATOMS: atom_id res chain seq x y z
N MET A 1 -5.75 -23.32 -17.67
CA MET A 1 -5.22 -23.97 -16.45
C MET A 1 -6.25 -23.80 -15.34
N ASN A 2 -6.66 -24.89 -14.70
CA ASN A 2 -7.71 -24.86 -13.68
C ASN A 2 -7.20 -24.15 -12.42
N ARG A 3 -7.85 -23.03 -12.09
CA ARG A 3 -7.58 -22.22 -10.91
C ARG A 3 -8.21 -22.90 -9.69
N ILE A 4 -7.44 -23.74 -9.00
CA ILE A 4 -7.89 -24.37 -7.76
C ILE A 4 -7.47 -23.46 -6.60
N LYS A 5 -8.43 -23.09 -5.73
CA LYS A 5 -8.11 -22.34 -4.51
C LYS A 5 -7.43 -23.30 -3.52
N THR A 6 -6.43 -22.83 -2.79
CA THR A 6 -5.76 -23.59 -1.72
C THR A 6 -6.77 -24.21 -0.75
N ALA A 7 -7.83 -23.47 -0.38
CA ALA A 7 -8.89 -23.95 0.50
C ALA A 7 -9.64 -25.19 -0.03
N ASP A 8 -9.78 -25.32 -1.35
CA ASP A 8 -10.43 -26.47 -1.99
C ASP A 8 -9.40 -27.59 -2.25
N ALA A 9 -8.15 -27.22 -2.53
CA ALA A 9 -7.08 -28.18 -2.84
C ALA A 9 -6.60 -28.98 -1.62
N VAL A 10 -6.74 -28.43 -0.42
CA VAL A 10 -6.42 -29.14 0.83
C VAL A 10 -7.49 -30.15 1.23
N ILE A 11 -8.70 -30.07 0.67
CA ILE A 11 -9.80 -30.98 1.00
C ILE A 11 -9.40 -32.40 0.54
N GLY A 12 -9.40 -33.34 1.50
CA GLY A 12 -8.95 -34.72 1.29
C GLY A 12 -7.44 -34.94 1.38
N ARG A 13 -6.63 -33.89 1.59
CA ARG A 13 -5.16 -33.98 1.74
C ARG A 13 -4.65 -33.62 3.13
N TRP A 14 -5.54 -33.42 4.09
CA TRP A 14 -5.17 -33.13 5.49
C TRP A 14 -4.25 -34.16 6.16
N PRO A 15 -4.37 -35.48 5.90
CA PRO A 15 -3.40 -36.44 6.45
C PRO A 15 -1.95 -36.15 6.07
N GLU A 16 -1.69 -35.76 4.81
CA GLU A 16 -0.36 -35.42 4.30
C GLU A 16 0.15 -34.13 4.95
N ILE A 17 -0.72 -33.12 5.04
CA ILE A 17 -0.41 -31.82 5.64
C ILE A 17 -0.08 -31.99 7.13
N PHE A 18 -0.89 -32.74 7.88
CA PHE A 18 -0.63 -32.98 9.30
C PHE A 18 0.68 -33.74 9.51
N ASN A 19 1.01 -34.70 8.65
CA ASN A 19 2.30 -35.38 8.71
C ASN A 19 3.49 -34.42 8.50
N TYR A 20 3.37 -33.49 7.54
CA TYR A 20 4.40 -32.49 7.28
C TYR A 20 4.65 -31.57 8.49
N TYR A 21 3.59 -31.12 9.15
CA TYR A 21 3.68 -30.30 10.37
C TYR A 21 3.90 -31.11 11.65
N GLN A 22 4.20 -32.41 11.55
CA GLN A 22 4.42 -33.32 12.69
C GLN A 22 3.23 -33.35 13.68
N LEU A 23 2.02 -33.15 13.16
CA LEU A 23 0.79 -33.20 13.90
C LEU A 23 0.24 -34.63 13.98
N PRO A 24 -0.62 -34.91 14.97
CA PRO A 24 -1.28 -36.21 15.08
C PRO A 24 -1.98 -36.61 13.77
N PRO A 25 -1.91 -37.89 13.37
CA PRO A 25 -2.62 -38.37 12.19
C PRO A 25 -4.14 -38.33 12.40
N VAL A 26 -4.89 -38.37 11.29
CA VAL A 26 -6.35 -38.45 11.32
C VAL A 26 -6.78 -39.74 12.05
N THR A 27 -7.48 -39.59 13.18
CA THR A 27 -7.89 -40.72 14.04
C THR A 27 -9.35 -41.14 13.83
N GLY A 28 -10.12 -40.37 13.05
CA GLY A 28 -11.53 -40.58 12.81
C GLY A 28 -12.34 -40.51 14.11
N LYS A 29 -13.09 -41.58 14.40
CA LYS A 29 -13.91 -41.69 15.62
C LYS A 29 -13.12 -41.99 16.90
N ARG A 30 -11.83 -42.32 16.80
CA ARG A 30 -11.01 -42.70 17.96
C ARG A 30 -10.27 -41.48 18.52
N HIS A 31 -10.11 -41.43 19.83
CA HIS A 31 -9.26 -40.45 20.48
C HIS A 31 -7.78 -40.72 20.19
N PHE A 32 -7.01 -39.66 20.02
CA PHE A 32 -5.57 -39.74 19.85
C PHE A 32 -4.93 -40.23 21.15
N LYS A 33 -4.04 -41.23 21.05
CA LYS A 33 -3.35 -41.84 22.20
C LYS A 33 -2.35 -40.89 22.87
N GLY A 34 -1.89 -39.86 22.15
CA GLY A 34 -0.95 -38.88 22.66
C GLY A 34 -1.60 -37.70 23.39
N LYS A 35 -0.76 -36.69 23.65
CA LYS A 35 -1.19 -35.40 24.18
C LYS A 35 -1.78 -34.52 23.06
N CYS A 36 -2.73 -33.66 23.39
CA CYS A 36 -3.24 -32.65 22.47
C CYS A 36 -2.13 -31.64 22.11
N PRO A 37 -1.92 -31.28 20.83
CA PRO A 37 -0.88 -30.33 20.45
C PRO A 37 -1.18 -28.88 20.85
N ILE A 38 -2.40 -28.58 21.33
CA ILE A 38 -2.82 -27.24 21.78
C ILE A 38 -2.77 -27.11 23.31
N CYS A 39 -3.36 -28.08 24.03
CA CYS A 39 -3.56 -28.01 25.48
C CYS A 39 -2.85 -29.13 26.26
N GLU A 40 -2.10 -29.99 25.59
CA GLU A 40 -1.32 -31.11 26.15
C GLU A 40 -2.09 -32.19 26.92
N ARG A 41 -3.42 -32.10 27.02
CA ARG A 41 -4.25 -33.12 27.69
C ARG A 41 -4.32 -34.40 26.85
N LYS A 42 -4.34 -35.55 27.52
CA LYS A 42 -4.49 -36.88 26.90
C LYS A 42 -5.96 -37.28 26.82
N GLY A 43 -6.32 -38.05 25.79
CA GLY A 43 -7.61 -38.73 25.70
C GLY A 43 -8.81 -37.87 25.26
N SER A 44 -8.69 -36.55 25.16
CA SER A 44 -9.79 -35.67 24.71
C SER A 44 -9.69 -35.23 23.25
N PHE A 45 -8.51 -35.32 22.65
CA PHE A 45 -8.23 -34.85 21.29
C PHE A 45 -8.54 -35.95 20.26
N ARG A 46 -9.23 -35.59 19.17
CA ARG A 46 -9.43 -36.43 17.98
C ARG A 46 -9.49 -35.58 16.72
N ILE A 47 -9.09 -36.16 15.59
CA ILE A 47 -9.23 -35.55 14.26
C ILE A 47 -10.19 -36.43 13.49
N ASP A 48 -11.41 -35.94 13.27
CA ASP A 48 -12.50 -36.70 12.66
C ASP A 48 -12.57 -36.54 11.13
N ASP A 49 -11.85 -35.55 10.57
CA ASP A 49 -11.73 -35.31 9.12
C ASP A 49 -13.08 -35.34 8.39
N ARG A 50 -14.08 -34.68 8.98
CA ARG A 50 -15.42 -34.61 8.42
C ARG A 50 -15.38 -33.90 7.06
N GLU A 51 -15.98 -34.53 6.06
CA GLU A 51 -16.02 -34.02 4.67
C GLU A 51 -14.63 -33.81 4.06
N GLY A 52 -13.58 -34.45 4.60
CA GLY A 52 -12.21 -34.26 4.13
C GLY A 52 -11.64 -32.88 4.48
N ARG A 53 -12.17 -32.16 5.49
CA ARG A 53 -11.72 -30.82 5.89
C ARG A 53 -10.71 -30.81 7.04
N GLY A 54 -10.25 -31.98 7.48
CA GLY A 54 -9.28 -32.12 8.56
C GLY A 54 -9.82 -31.62 9.90
N THR A 55 -11.13 -31.73 10.12
CA THR A 55 -11.76 -31.23 11.35
C THR A 55 -11.21 -31.95 12.57
N PHE A 56 -11.11 -31.20 13.66
CA PHE A 56 -10.64 -31.71 14.94
C PHE A 56 -11.56 -31.28 16.07
N ILE A 57 -11.61 -32.12 17.10
CA ILE A 57 -12.41 -31.90 18.29
C ILE A 57 -11.53 -32.19 19.51
N CYS A 58 -11.47 -31.21 20.41
CA CYS A 58 -10.88 -31.33 21.72
C CYS A 58 -11.71 -30.52 22.73
N THR A 59 -11.54 -30.81 24.01
CA THR A 59 -12.15 -30.03 25.09
C THR A 59 -11.65 -28.59 25.15
N CYS A 60 -10.47 -28.28 24.59
CA CYS A 60 -9.96 -26.91 24.54
C CYS A 60 -10.50 -26.11 23.35
N ASN A 61 -10.64 -26.76 22.19
CA ASN A 61 -10.98 -26.12 20.92
C ASN A 61 -11.53 -27.17 19.96
N ALA A 62 -12.42 -26.72 19.08
CA ALA A 62 -12.87 -27.48 17.91
C ALA A 62 -12.85 -26.57 16.67
N GLY A 63 -12.66 -27.17 15.51
CA GLY A 63 -12.72 -26.47 14.22
C GLY A 63 -12.07 -27.26 13.09
N ASP A 64 -11.75 -26.56 12.00
CA ASP A 64 -11.18 -27.13 10.78
C ASP A 64 -9.64 -27.29 10.86
N GLY A 65 -9.05 -28.01 9.91
CA GLY A 65 -7.60 -28.25 9.86
C GLY A 65 -6.77 -26.95 9.83
N TRP A 66 -7.27 -25.89 9.18
CA TRP A 66 -6.63 -24.57 9.19
C TRP A 66 -6.52 -23.97 10.59
N LYS A 67 -7.59 -24.09 11.38
CA LYS A 67 -7.61 -23.58 12.76
C LYS A 67 -6.61 -24.36 13.63
N LEU A 68 -6.48 -25.67 13.40
CA LEU A 68 -5.48 -26.48 14.09
C LEU A 68 -4.06 -25.99 13.77
N LEU A 69 -3.76 -25.71 12.50
CA LEU A 69 -2.45 -25.20 12.08
C LEU A 69 -2.15 -23.82 12.65
N THR A 70 -3.10 -22.88 12.59
CA THR A 70 -2.90 -21.54 13.17
C THR A 70 -2.64 -21.62 14.68
N LEU A 71 -3.37 -22.47 15.39
CA LEU A 71 -3.22 -22.61 16.85
C LEU A 71 -1.92 -23.32 17.25
N THR A 72 -1.43 -24.26 16.45
CA THR A 72 -0.22 -25.04 16.77
C THR A 72 1.06 -24.36 16.30
N GLN A 73 1.04 -23.74 15.11
CA GLN A 73 2.19 -23.07 14.51
C GLN A 73 2.31 -21.59 14.90
N GLY A 74 1.22 -20.97 15.36
CA GLY A 74 1.19 -19.54 15.70
C GLY A 74 1.39 -18.59 14.50
N LYS A 75 1.31 -19.11 13.27
CA LYS A 75 1.48 -18.35 12.02
C LYS A 75 0.13 -17.87 11.48
N GLU A 76 0.17 -16.76 10.73
CA GLU A 76 -1.02 -16.27 10.02
C GLU A 76 -1.45 -17.23 8.90
N TYR A 77 -2.75 -17.23 8.60
CA TYR A 77 -3.35 -18.06 7.55
C TYR A 77 -2.62 -17.92 6.20
N LYS A 78 -2.19 -16.71 5.84
CA LYS A 78 -1.52 -16.44 4.56
C LYS A 78 -0.20 -17.21 4.44
N THR A 79 0.65 -17.14 5.47
CA THR A 79 1.94 -17.85 5.49
C THR A 79 1.74 -19.36 5.44
N LEU A 80 0.77 -19.88 6.18
CA LEU A 80 0.44 -21.31 6.16
C LEU A 80 -0.10 -21.76 4.80
N ALA A 81 -0.92 -20.93 4.15
CA ALA A 81 -1.44 -21.22 2.82
C ALA A 81 -0.33 -21.26 1.78
N ASP A 82 0.62 -20.32 1.83
CA ASP A 82 1.78 -20.31 0.93
C ASP A 82 2.68 -21.54 1.14
N GLU A 83 2.91 -21.97 2.39
CA GLU A 83 3.67 -23.19 2.72
C GLU A 83 2.96 -24.46 2.20
N ILE A 84 1.64 -24.53 2.35
CA ILE A 84 0.85 -25.68 1.89
C ILE A 84 0.73 -25.72 0.36
N ASP A 85 0.61 -24.57 -0.29
CA ASP A 85 0.63 -24.48 -1.76
C ASP A 85 1.93 -25.07 -2.32
N LEU A 86 3.07 -24.72 -1.72
CA LEU A 86 4.38 -25.30 -2.08
C LEU A 86 4.42 -26.81 -1.83
N LEU A 87 3.93 -27.28 -0.69
CA LEU A 87 3.88 -28.71 -0.35
C LEU A 87 3.04 -29.50 -1.34
N LEU A 88 1.89 -28.97 -1.76
CA LEU A 88 0.97 -29.62 -2.68
C LEU A 88 1.34 -29.43 -4.15
N GLY A 89 2.44 -28.71 -4.45
CA GLY A 89 2.85 -28.37 -5.80
C GLY A 89 1.85 -27.48 -6.53
N ILE A 90 0.98 -26.80 -5.79
CA ILE A 90 0.01 -25.85 -6.34
C ILE A 90 0.80 -24.59 -6.63
N GLN A 91 1.05 -24.35 -7.92
CA GLN A 91 1.47 -23.03 -8.37
C GLN A 91 0.26 -22.11 -8.23
N SER A 92 0.01 -21.63 -7.00
CA SER A 92 -0.84 -20.47 -6.85
C SER A 92 -0.05 -19.34 -7.49
N ASP A 93 -0.53 -18.83 -8.63
CA ASP A 93 -0.04 -17.56 -9.15
C ASP A 93 -0.16 -16.61 -7.98
N LYS A 94 1.01 -16.30 -7.38
CA LYS A 94 1.16 -15.66 -6.07
C LYS A 94 -0.01 -14.74 -5.91
N ARG A 95 -0.85 -14.99 -4.92
CA ARG A 95 -2.01 -14.17 -4.60
C ARG A 95 -1.48 -12.76 -4.45
N SER A 96 -1.43 -12.03 -5.56
CA SER A 96 -1.09 -10.64 -5.62
C SER A 96 -2.14 -10.12 -4.68
N THR A 97 -1.71 -9.64 -3.51
CA THR A 97 -2.54 -8.78 -2.71
C THR A 97 -2.79 -7.63 -3.65
N VAL A 98 -3.83 -7.75 -4.48
CA VAL A 98 -4.35 -6.66 -5.27
C VAL A 98 -4.78 -5.72 -4.17
N LYS A 99 -3.87 -4.81 -3.81
CA LYS A 99 -4.21 -3.66 -2.98
C LYS A 99 -5.43 -3.12 -3.69
N LYS A 100 -6.61 -3.22 -3.07
CA LYS A 100 -7.84 -2.64 -3.62
C LYS A 100 -7.44 -1.25 -4.07
N GLU A 101 -7.53 -0.97 -5.36
CA GLU A 101 -7.18 0.34 -5.88
C GLU A 101 -8.06 1.36 -5.15
N THR A 102 -7.46 2.07 -4.20
CA THR A 102 -8.13 3.20 -3.58
C THR A 102 -8.17 4.33 -4.60
N ASN A 103 -9.13 5.25 -4.47
CA ASN A 103 -9.21 6.43 -5.34
C ASN A 103 -7.85 7.18 -5.38
N ILE A 104 -7.14 7.20 -4.25
CA ILE A 104 -5.79 7.79 -4.11
C ILE A 104 -4.75 7.03 -4.93
N THR A 105 -4.77 5.69 -4.92
CA THR A 105 -3.83 4.87 -5.73
C THR A 105 -4.03 5.13 -7.23
N GLY A 106 -5.28 5.15 -7.69
CA GLY A 106 -5.60 5.47 -9.09
C GLY A 106 -5.21 6.90 -9.48
N PHE A 107 -5.47 7.88 -8.60
CA PHE A 107 -5.05 9.27 -8.80
C PHE A 107 -3.53 9.39 -8.88
N ARG A 108 -2.79 8.76 -7.95
CA ARG A 108 -1.32 8.75 -7.93
C ARG A 108 -0.75 8.19 -9.22
N ASN A 109 -1.29 7.06 -9.71
CA ASN A 109 -0.81 6.43 -10.94
C ASN A 109 -1.01 7.34 -12.16
N ARG A 110 -2.17 8.00 -12.26
CA ARG A 110 -2.46 8.98 -13.32
C ARG A 110 -1.51 10.19 -13.25
N VAL A 111 -1.33 10.77 -12.07
CA VAL A 111 -0.43 11.91 -11.88
C VAL A 111 1.00 11.54 -12.27
N THR A 112 1.52 10.40 -11.81
CA THR A 112 2.87 9.94 -12.16
C THR A 112 3.03 9.74 -13.66
N ALA A 113 2.05 9.11 -14.33
CA ALA A 113 2.07 8.89 -15.76
C ALA A 113 2.04 10.22 -16.56
N CYS A 114 1.21 11.18 -16.15
CA CYS A 114 1.18 12.50 -16.76
C CYS A 114 2.49 13.26 -16.51
N TYR A 115 2.99 13.23 -15.27
CA TYR A 115 4.17 13.98 -14.84
C TYR A 115 5.44 13.57 -15.60
N ALA A 116 5.59 12.29 -15.92
CA ALA A 116 6.70 11.80 -16.73
C ALA A 116 6.79 12.52 -18.08
N ASN A 117 5.64 12.83 -18.69
CA ASN A 117 5.52 13.42 -20.02
C ASN A 117 5.46 14.95 -20.04
N LEU A 118 5.43 15.61 -18.87
CA LEU A 118 5.42 17.08 -18.81
C LEU A 118 6.76 17.69 -19.21
N SER A 119 6.70 18.88 -19.81
CA SER A 119 7.86 19.65 -20.23
C SER A 119 8.65 20.20 -19.03
N HIS A 120 9.95 20.36 -19.21
CA HIS A 120 10.78 21.09 -18.25
C HIS A 120 10.43 22.59 -18.25
N LEU A 121 10.84 23.31 -17.21
CA LEU A 121 10.54 24.74 -17.06
C LEU A 121 11.28 25.63 -18.08
N ARG A 122 12.46 25.22 -18.56
CA ARG A 122 13.30 26.05 -19.42
C ARG A 122 12.60 26.39 -20.74
N GLY A 123 12.60 27.66 -21.11
CA GLY A 123 11.97 28.20 -22.31
C GLY A 123 10.45 28.33 -22.22
N THR A 124 9.86 28.15 -21.03
CA THR A 124 8.40 28.21 -20.84
C THR A 124 7.98 29.46 -20.07
N GLN A 125 6.67 29.76 -20.09
CA GLN A 125 6.08 30.81 -19.26
C GLN A 125 6.22 30.50 -17.76
N GLY A 126 6.38 29.23 -17.39
CA GLY A 126 6.70 28.83 -16.02
C GLY A 126 8.09 29.32 -15.57
N GLU A 127 9.09 29.31 -16.45
CA GLU A 127 10.40 29.91 -16.15
C GLU A 127 10.28 31.42 -15.99
N ALA A 128 9.57 32.11 -16.89
CA ALA A 128 9.35 33.55 -16.77
C ALA A 128 8.68 33.92 -15.44
N TYR A 129 7.66 33.16 -15.03
CA TYR A 129 7.01 33.32 -13.73
C TYR A 129 7.98 33.15 -12.55
N LEU A 130 8.83 32.11 -12.57
CA LEU A 130 9.82 31.89 -11.50
C LEU A 130 10.87 33.01 -11.47
N ARG A 131 11.35 33.48 -12.62
CA ARG A 131 12.28 34.60 -12.73
C ARG A 131 11.69 35.90 -12.19
N ASN A 132 10.42 36.20 -12.51
CA ASN A 132 9.70 37.35 -11.96
C ASN A 132 9.54 37.28 -10.43
N ARG A 133 9.65 36.09 -9.85
CA ARG A 133 9.65 35.84 -8.40
C ARG A 133 11.04 35.86 -7.77
N GLY A 134 12.08 36.19 -8.53
CA GLY A 134 13.48 36.20 -8.07
C GLY A 134 14.16 34.83 -8.06
N ILE A 135 13.54 33.81 -8.67
CA ILE A 135 14.09 32.44 -8.76
C ILE A 135 14.76 32.30 -10.12
N HIS A 136 16.07 32.53 -10.15
CA HIS A 136 16.87 32.46 -11.38
C HIS A 136 17.52 31.10 -11.63
N VAL A 137 17.66 30.28 -10.58
CA VAL A 137 18.09 28.89 -10.67
C VAL A 137 16.85 28.01 -10.73
N LEU A 138 16.60 27.40 -11.89
CA LEU A 138 15.43 26.55 -12.07
C LEU A 138 15.60 25.22 -11.31
N PRO A 139 14.57 24.77 -10.57
CA PRO A 139 14.57 23.45 -9.95
C PRO A 139 14.54 22.37 -11.04
N ALA A 140 15.39 21.35 -10.90
CA ALA A 140 15.67 20.39 -11.96
C ALA A 140 14.65 19.24 -12.08
N ASP A 141 14.22 18.63 -10.96
CA ASP A 141 13.67 17.26 -11.05
C ASP A 141 12.20 17.10 -10.64
N ASN A 142 11.75 17.88 -9.67
CA ASN A 142 10.44 17.75 -9.03
C ASN A 142 9.50 18.90 -9.35
N VAL A 143 9.87 19.77 -10.30
CA VAL A 143 8.99 20.83 -10.82
C VAL A 143 8.97 20.79 -12.36
N LYS A 144 7.76 20.70 -12.93
CA LYS A 144 7.54 20.64 -14.38
C LYS A 144 6.45 21.60 -14.83
N TYR A 145 6.46 21.91 -16.13
CA TYR A 145 5.50 22.79 -16.77
C TYR A 145 4.42 21.99 -17.49
N CYS A 146 3.17 22.40 -17.28
CA CYS A 146 1.99 21.88 -17.97
C CYS A 146 1.37 23.03 -18.76
N ALA A 147 1.48 22.97 -20.09
CA ALA A 147 0.92 24.01 -20.96
C ALA A 147 -0.61 24.02 -20.95
N GLU A 148 -1.21 22.84 -20.82
CA GLU A 148 -2.65 22.63 -20.91
C GLU A 148 -3.18 21.89 -19.68
N GLN A 149 -3.41 22.65 -18.60
CA GLN A 149 -4.05 22.16 -17.40
C GLN A 149 -5.56 22.44 -17.46
N PRO A 150 -6.41 21.40 -17.52
CA PRO A 150 -7.85 21.57 -17.46
C PRO A 150 -8.28 22.21 -16.13
N VAL A 151 -9.15 23.21 -16.22
CA VAL A 151 -9.84 23.86 -15.10
C VAL A 151 -11.34 23.91 -15.40
N ARG A 152 -12.17 24.30 -14.43
CA ARG A 152 -13.64 24.29 -14.59
C ARG A 152 -14.12 25.10 -15.81
N ASN A 153 -13.44 26.22 -16.10
CA ASN A 153 -13.84 27.17 -17.12
C ASN A 153 -12.78 27.30 -18.24
N GLY A 154 -12.25 26.16 -18.69
CA GLY A 154 -11.30 26.10 -19.81
C GLY A 154 -9.96 25.46 -19.45
N THR A 155 -8.90 25.93 -20.09
CA THR A 155 -7.55 25.39 -19.93
C THR A 155 -6.60 26.53 -19.57
N LEU A 156 -5.77 26.29 -18.56
CA LEU A 156 -4.73 27.23 -18.13
C LEU A 156 -3.36 26.57 -18.19
N GLN A 157 -2.31 27.36 -18.11
CA GLN A 157 -0.97 26.84 -17.90
C GLN A 157 -0.79 26.56 -16.41
N ALA A 158 0.06 25.61 -16.05
CA ALA A 158 0.34 25.32 -14.66
C ALA A 158 1.77 24.85 -14.43
N ILE A 159 2.30 25.18 -13.25
CA ILE A 159 3.50 24.56 -12.71
C ILE A 159 3.06 23.42 -11.79
N TRP A 160 3.59 22.23 -12.05
CA TRP A 160 3.40 21.04 -11.23
C TRP A 160 4.65 20.80 -10.40
N ALA A 161 4.52 20.81 -9.07
CA ALA A 161 5.59 20.49 -8.14
C ALA A 161 5.21 19.26 -7.31
N LEU A 162 6.06 18.24 -7.31
CA LEU A 162 5.88 17.03 -6.49
C LEU A 162 6.64 17.20 -5.17
N ALA A 163 5.91 17.05 -4.06
CA ALA A 163 6.51 16.95 -2.74
C ALA A 163 6.67 15.47 -2.38
N THR A 164 7.89 15.04 -2.05
CA THR A 164 8.23 13.67 -1.70
C THR A 164 8.61 13.54 -0.23
N ASP A 165 8.47 12.34 0.34
CA ASP A 165 9.04 12.02 1.65
C ASP A 165 10.55 11.69 1.57
N SER A 166 11.15 11.37 2.72
CA SER A 166 12.56 10.95 2.83
C SER A 166 12.88 9.63 2.11
N LYS A 167 11.86 8.90 1.66
CA LYS A 167 11.98 7.66 0.88
C LYS A 167 11.78 7.91 -0.61
N GLY A 168 11.59 9.17 -1.03
CA GLY A 168 11.36 9.55 -2.42
C GLY A 168 9.94 9.27 -2.92
N LEU A 169 8.99 8.96 -2.04
CA LEU A 169 7.60 8.73 -2.43
C LEU A 169 6.83 10.04 -2.52
N ALA A 170 6.17 10.30 -3.65
CA ALA A 170 5.31 11.47 -3.81
C ALA A 170 4.16 11.48 -2.79
N CYS A 171 4.11 12.52 -1.96
CA CYS A 171 3.10 12.74 -0.93
C CYS A 171 2.03 13.73 -1.40
N TYR A 172 2.45 14.79 -2.09
CA TYR A 172 1.55 15.84 -2.57
C TYR A 172 1.92 16.30 -3.97
N LEU A 173 0.89 16.65 -4.74
CA LEU A 173 1.00 17.40 -5.98
C LEU A 173 0.58 18.84 -5.73
N HIS A 174 1.51 19.78 -5.86
CA HIS A 174 1.23 21.20 -5.84
C HIS A 174 1.11 21.74 -7.26
N ARG A 175 -0.04 22.34 -7.57
CA ARG A 175 -0.32 22.97 -8.87
C ARG A 175 -0.48 24.46 -8.68
N THR A 176 0.33 25.24 -9.38
CA THR A 176 0.19 26.69 -9.46
C THR A 176 -0.33 27.04 -10.84
N TYR A 177 -1.52 27.62 -10.93
CA TYR A 177 -2.11 28.01 -12.21
C TYR A 177 -1.53 29.35 -12.66
N LEU A 178 -1.21 29.45 -13.94
CA LEU A 178 -0.55 30.58 -14.57
C LEU A 178 -1.45 31.18 -15.66
N ASP A 179 -1.31 32.50 -15.82
CA ASP A 179 -1.82 33.28 -16.96
C ASP A 179 -0.61 34.01 -17.54
N GLY A 180 0.12 33.32 -18.41
CA GLY A 180 1.42 33.77 -18.89
C GLY A 180 2.49 33.69 -17.79
N ASP A 181 3.20 34.80 -17.57
CA ASP A 181 4.31 34.92 -16.62
C ASP A 181 3.86 35.33 -15.19
N ARG A 182 2.54 35.34 -14.95
CA ARG A 182 1.91 35.68 -13.67
C ARG A 182 0.97 34.58 -13.22
N LYS A 183 0.67 34.59 -11.92
CA LYS A 183 -0.31 33.67 -11.33
C LYS A 183 -1.70 33.98 -11.88
N ALA A 184 -2.42 32.94 -12.29
CA ALA A 184 -3.76 33.09 -12.84
C ALA A 184 -4.73 33.69 -11.80
N ASN A 185 -5.63 34.55 -12.25
CA ASN A 185 -6.66 35.15 -11.41
C ASN A 185 -7.90 34.23 -11.31
N ILE A 186 -7.74 33.06 -10.67
CA ILE A 186 -8.81 32.08 -10.46
C ILE A 186 -8.88 31.62 -9.00
N THR A 187 -10.03 31.09 -8.57
CA THR A 187 -10.18 30.51 -7.23
C THR A 187 -10.37 28.99 -7.32
N PRO A 188 -9.46 28.16 -6.77
CA PRO A 188 -8.20 28.53 -6.11
C PRO A 188 -7.04 28.74 -7.11
N GLN A 189 -6.15 29.71 -6.82
CA GLN A 189 -4.97 30.00 -7.66
C GLN A 189 -3.87 28.94 -7.54
N LYS A 190 -3.88 28.18 -6.45
CA LYS A 190 -2.98 27.05 -6.19
C LYS A 190 -3.79 25.89 -5.62
N LYS A 191 -3.43 24.67 -6.01
CA LYS A 191 -4.09 23.46 -5.53
C LYS A 191 -3.05 22.51 -4.95
N LEU A 192 -3.38 21.92 -3.80
CA LEU A 192 -2.59 20.88 -3.16
C LEU A 192 -3.42 19.60 -3.14
N ASP A 193 -3.03 18.61 -3.91
CA ASP A 193 -3.70 17.30 -3.95
C ASP A 193 -2.86 16.27 -3.21
N ALA A 194 -3.47 15.57 -2.26
CA ALA A 194 -2.82 14.47 -1.55
C ALA A 194 -2.71 13.24 -2.46
N MET A 195 -1.53 12.64 -2.51
CA MET A 195 -1.22 11.43 -3.28
C MET A 195 -1.00 10.20 -2.37
N GLN A 196 -1.29 10.35 -1.08
CA GLN A 196 -1.17 9.31 -0.06
C GLN A 196 -2.40 9.33 0.87
N GLU A 197 -2.69 8.15 1.42
CA GLU A 197 -3.72 7.92 2.43
C GLU A 197 -3.44 8.74 3.70
N GLU A 198 -4.49 9.09 4.45
CA GLU A 198 -4.38 10.00 5.60
C GLU A 198 -3.50 9.44 6.73
N ASN A 199 -3.53 8.12 6.91
CA ASN A 199 -2.68 7.39 7.86
C ASN A 199 -1.18 7.47 7.54
N TYR A 200 -0.80 7.85 6.31
CA TYR A 200 0.59 8.04 5.90
C TYR A 200 1.10 9.47 6.19
N ARG A 201 0.21 10.40 6.56
CA ARG A 201 0.52 11.84 6.69
C ARG A 201 1.20 12.23 8.01
N THR A 202 1.62 11.27 8.83
CA THR A 202 2.42 11.52 10.05
C THR A 202 3.89 11.82 9.76
N CYS A 203 4.33 11.81 8.49
CA CYS A 203 5.69 12.19 8.13
C CYS A 203 5.91 13.71 8.32
N PRO A 204 6.87 14.14 9.16
CA PRO A 204 7.33 15.52 9.16
C PRO A 204 7.98 15.77 7.79
N ILE A 205 7.35 16.64 6.99
CA ILE A 205 7.88 17.03 5.68
C ILE A 205 9.16 17.84 5.96
N SER A 206 10.33 17.21 5.84
CA SER A 206 11.60 17.94 5.87
C SER A 206 11.69 18.81 4.61
N GLY A 207 11.49 20.12 4.76
CA GLY A 207 11.81 21.09 3.71
C GLY A 207 10.72 22.06 3.28
N TYR A 208 9.56 22.12 3.94
CA TYR A 208 8.61 23.23 3.70
C TYR A 208 8.87 24.39 4.68
N SER A 209 9.82 25.26 4.33
CA SER A 209 9.78 26.64 4.83
C SER A 209 8.58 27.31 4.18
N SER A 210 7.50 27.42 4.94
CA SER A 210 6.34 28.24 4.62
C SER A 210 6.79 29.69 4.41
N VAL A 211 6.98 30.10 3.16
CA VAL A 211 7.00 31.52 2.80
C VAL A 211 5.54 31.98 2.74
N SER A 212 4.93 32.09 3.92
CA SER A 212 3.83 33.00 4.19
C SER A 212 4.41 34.42 4.27
N GLY A 213 3.74 35.37 3.63
CA GLY A 213 4.26 36.69 3.34
C GLY A 213 4.61 37.56 4.55
N GLY A 214 5.39 38.61 4.25
CA GLY A 214 5.65 39.74 5.13
C GLY A 214 7.13 40.01 5.31
N PHE A 215 7.78 40.65 4.33
CA PHE A 215 8.98 41.43 4.63
C PHE A 215 8.55 42.61 5.50
N HIS A 216 8.75 42.50 6.81
CA HIS A 216 8.94 43.65 7.67
C HIS A 216 10.41 43.65 8.07
N THR A 217 11.13 44.65 7.57
CA THR A 217 12.49 44.97 8.00
C THR A 217 12.45 45.37 9.47
N GLY A 218 12.92 44.48 10.34
CA GLY A 218 13.16 44.72 11.75
C GLY A 218 14.63 44.45 12.04
N ASP A 219 15.40 45.52 12.12
CA ASP A 219 16.78 45.62 12.55
C ASP A 219 16.97 45.02 13.94
N CYS A 220 17.88 44.05 14.10
CA CYS A 220 18.38 43.62 15.41
C CYS A 220 19.90 43.62 15.37
N ARG A 221 20.44 44.71 15.92
CA ARG A 221 21.83 44.89 16.31
C ARG A 221 22.29 43.77 17.24
N ARG A 222 23.59 43.47 17.12
CA ARG A 222 24.39 42.79 18.13
C ARG A 222 24.30 43.55 19.45
N ASP A 223 24.05 42.85 20.54
CA ASP A 223 25.02 42.58 21.60
C ASP A 223 24.52 41.41 22.47
#